data_AF-A0A4R3PS39-F1
#
_entry.id   AF-A0A4R3PS39-F1
#
_cell.length_a   1.000
_cell.length_b   1.000
_cell.length_c   1.000
_cell.angle_alpha   90.00
_cell.angle_beta   90.00
_cell.angle_gamma   90.00
#
_symmetry.space_group_name_H-M   'P 1'
#
loop_
_entity.id
_entity.type
_entity.pdbx_description
1 polymer ?
#
loop_
_entity_poly.entity_id
_entity_poly.type
_entity_poly.pdbx_seq_one_letter_code
_entity_poly.pdbx_strand_id
1 'polypeptide(L)'
;MSTLLELEGFEYRTFCAQALGGRPLLLLHKTGGGESELVPLAPTVAPDMTVAGIRGQVGEDGKRRFFKRVGPGLFDEEDLRDRAAVSTISCVDLFLRTPCSRRSFLACRTERIS
;
A
#
# COMPACT_ATOMS: atom_id res chain seq x y z
N MET A 1 14.60 5.36 -1.50
CA MET A 1 14.36 4.43 -2.63
C MET A 1 13.16 3.54 -2.36
N SER A 2 12.01 3.97 -2.86
CA SER A 2 10.76 3.21 -2.84
C SER A 2 10.53 2.59 -4.22
N THR A 3 10.35 1.28 -4.30
CA THR A 3 10.11 0.59 -5.58
C THR A 3 8.60 0.45 -5.79
N LEU A 4 8.12 0.87 -6.97
CA LEU A 4 6.77 0.54 -7.40
C LEU A 4 6.79 -0.90 -7.92
N LEU A 5 5.93 -1.73 -7.36
CA LEU A 5 5.83 -3.15 -7.67
C LEU A 5 4.37 -3.47 -8.00
N GLU A 6 4.15 -4.52 -8.77
CA GLU A 6 2.82 -4.98 -9.15
C GLU A 6 2.57 -6.37 -8.56
N LEU A 7 1.39 -6.58 -7.99
CA LEU A 7 0.97 -7.86 -7.44
C LEU A 7 -0.51 -8.11 -7.70
N GLU A 8 -0.81 -9.08 -8.56
CA GLU A 8 -2.17 -9.45 -8.96
C GLU A 8 -2.99 -8.23 -9.43
N GLY A 9 -2.34 -7.34 -10.19
CA GLY A 9 -2.91 -6.09 -10.71
C GLY A 9 -2.96 -4.94 -9.70
N PHE A 10 -2.51 -5.12 -8.46
CA PHE A 10 -2.34 -4.03 -7.49
C PHE A 10 -0.96 -3.44 -7.63
N GLU A 11 -0.90 -2.15 -7.93
CA GLU A 11 0.35 -1.40 -7.79
C GLU A 11 0.56 -1.06 -6.31
N TYR A 12 1.76 -1.30 -5.81
CA TYR A 12 2.09 -1.00 -4.43
C TYR A 12 3.51 -0.46 -4.31
N ARG A 13 3.76 0.22 -3.19
CA ARG A 13 5.05 0.81 -2.89
C ARG A 13 5.40 0.51 -1.44
N THR A 14 6.61 0.00 -1.23
CA THR A 14 7.13 -0.33 0.09
C THR A 14 8.14 0.72 0.56
N PHE A 15 8.13 0.97 1.87
CA PHE A 15 9.05 1.85 2.56
C PHE A 15 9.58 1.12 3.80
N CYS A 16 10.86 0.79 3.79
CA CYS A 16 11.49 0.02 4.86
C CYS A 16 11.76 0.91 6.08
N ALA A 17 11.41 0.42 7.27
CA ALA A 17 11.85 1.01 8.54
C ALA A 17 13.25 0.52 8.96
N GLN A 18 13.83 1.21 9.95
CA GLN A 18 15.16 0.90 10.49
C GLN A 18 15.24 -0.45 11.21
N ALA A 19 14.14 -0.86 11.85
CA ALA A 19 14.10 -2.08 12.64
C ALA A 19 13.63 -3.25 11.76
N LEU A 20 14.50 -4.25 11.59
CA LEU A 20 14.12 -5.53 11.02
C LEU A 20 13.41 -6.35 12.10
N GLY A 21 12.09 -6.22 12.16
CA GLY A 21 11.25 -7.00 13.06
C GLY A 21 9.88 -6.35 13.25
N GLY A 22 8.81 -7.06 12.89
CA GLY A 22 7.44 -6.59 13.00
C GLY A 22 6.57 -7.02 11.82
N ARG A 23 5.26 -7.07 12.02
CA ARG A 23 4.29 -7.21 10.92
C ARG A 23 4.33 -5.90 10.11
N PRO A 24 4.32 -5.89 8.77
CA PRO A 24 4.28 -4.65 8.03
C PRO A 24 2.94 -3.93 8.24
N LEU A 25 2.97 -2.61 8.13
CA LEU A 25 1.75 -1.80 8.13
C LEU A 25 1.26 -1.58 6.70
N LEU A 26 0.05 -2.05 6.41
CA LEU A 26 -0.61 -1.82 5.14
C LEU A 26 -1.34 -0.46 5.17
N LEU A 27 -1.11 0.37 4.15
CA LEU A 27 -1.73 1.67 4.02
C LEU A 27 -2.76 1.66 2.88
N LEU A 28 -4.01 2.00 3.23
CA LEU A 28 -5.15 2.07 2.33
C LEU A 28 -5.57 3.52 2.14
N HIS A 29 -5.35 4.08 0.95
CA HIS A 29 -5.66 5.48 0.67
C HIS A 29 -7.18 5.75 0.57
N LYS A 30 -7.57 7.02 0.66
CA LYS A 30 -8.98 7.41 0.43
C LYS A 30 -9.33 7.40 -1.06
N THR A 31 -10.60 7.54 -1.43
CA THR A 31 -10.98 7.69 -2.85
C THR A 31 -10.16 8.79 -3.53
N GLY A 32 -9.60 8.49 -4.71
CA GLY A 32 -8.82 9.45 -5.50
C GLY A 32 -7.38 9.63 -5.00
N GLY A 33 -7.01 8.92 -3.94
CA GLY A 33 -5.66 8.85 -3.42
C GLY A 33 -4.74 7.92 -4.20
N GLY A 34 -3.52 7.76 -3.67
CA GLY A 34 -2.53 6.84 -4.20
C GLY A 34 -1.73 6.16 -3.10
N GLU A 35 -0.87 5.23 -3.49
CA GLU A 35 -0.03 4.39 -2.65
C GLU A 35 0.94 5.17 -1.75
N SER A 36 1.26 6.42 -2.10
CA SER A 36 2.16 7.26 -1.30
C SER A 36 1.44 8.24 -0.38
N GLU A 37 0.10 8.37 -0.45
CA GLU A 37 -0.64 9.43 0.27
C GLU A 37 -0.49 9.34 1.78
N LEU A 38 -0.50 8.13 2.34
CA LEU A 38 -0.45 7.91 3.79
C LEU A 38 0.95 7.61 4.31
N VAL A 39 1.96 7.55 3.44
CA VAL A 39 3.34 7.25 3.84
C VAL A 39 3.89 8.26 4.83
N PRO A 40 3.64 9.59 4.70
CA PRO A 40 4.10 10.56 5.69
C PRO A 40 3.52 10.37 7.08
N LEU A 41 2.40 9.64 7.23
CA LEU A 41 1.76 9.35 8.53
C LEU A 41 2.40 8.14 9.24
N ALA A 42 3.03 7.24 8.48
CA ALA A 42 3.62 6.02 9.02
C ALA A 42 4.65 6.26 10.15
N PRO A 43 5.60 7.22 10.03
CA PRO A 43 6.57 7.47 11.10
C PRO A 43 5.94 7.91 12.43
N THR A 44 4.76 8.52 12.39
CA THR A 44 4.06 9.00 13.59
C THR A 44 3.33 7.85 14.31
N VAL A 45 2.77 6.92 13.55
CA VAL A 45 1.96 5.81 14.10
C VAL A 45 2.82 4.59 14.41
N ALA A 46 3.82 4.32 13.58
CA ALA A 46 4.62 3.10 13.61
C ALA A 46 6.04 3.37 13.07
N PRO A 47 6.88 4.10 13.82
CA PRO A 47 8.22 4.55 13.37
C PRO A 47 9.17 3.41 12.99
N ASP A 48 8.98 2.24 13.58
CA ASP A 48 9.86 1.08 13.44
C ASP A 48 9.32 0.00 12.50
N MET A 49 8.16 0.22 11.85
CA MET A 49 7.52 -0.78 10.99
C MET A 49 7.72 -0.49 9.51
N THR A 50 8.06 -1.52 8.74
CA THR A 50 7.98 -1.45 7.27
C THR A 50 6.54 -1.16 6.87
N VAL A 51 6.36 -0.19 5.97
CA VAL A 51 5.03 0.16 5.48
C VAL A 51 4.90 -0.13 3.99
N ALA A 52 3.71 -0.54 3.60
CA ALA A 52 3.37 -0.77 2.20
C ALA A 52 2.05 -0.07 1.88
N GLY A 53 2.12 0.89 0.98
CA GLY A 53 0.92 1.49 0.42
C GLY A 53 0.49 0.74 -0.82
N ILE A 54 -0.80 0.44 -0.92
CA ILE A 54 -1.39 -0.19 -2.11
C ILE A 54 -2.29 0.80 -2.83
N ARG A 55 -2.30 0.73 -4.16
CA ARG A 55 -3.12 1.54 -5.05
C ARG A 55 -4.38 0.77 -5.42
N GLY A 56 -5.53 1.40 -5.30
CA GLY A 56 -6.80 0.82 -5.74
C GLY A 56 -6.87 0.62 -7.25
N GLN A 57 -7.43 -0.52 -7.68
CA GLN A 57 -7.54 -0.94 -9.08
C GLN A 57 -8.71 -0.31 -9.84
N VAL A 58 -9.73 0.18 -9.13
CA VAL A 58 -10.95 0.70 -9.76
C VAL A 58 -10.74 2.16 -10.13
N GLY A 59 -10.75 2.45 -11.42
CA GLY A 59 -10.75 3.82 -11.95
C GLY A 59 -12.19 4.29 -12.20
N GLU A 60 -12.60 5.36 -11.53
CA GLU A 60 -13.93 5.98 -11.68
C GLU A 60 -13.73 7.49 -11.78
N ASP A 61 -14.05 8.10 -12.93
CA ASP A 61 -13.83 9.53 -13.21
C ASP A 61 -12.40 10.04 -12.92
N GLY A 62 -11.40 9.22 -13.24
CA GLY A 62 -9.99 9.53 -12.96
C GLY A 62 -9.58 9.41 -11.49
N LYS A 63 -10.50 9.01 -10.60
CA LYS A 63 -10.22 8.72 -9.18
C LYS A 63 -10.03 7.22 -9.01
N ARG A 64 -9.02 6.85 -8.22
CA ARG A 64 -8.74 5.45 -7.89
C ARG A 64 -9.44 5.02 -6.62
N ARG A 65 -9.97 3.80 -6.62
CA ARG A 65 -10.74 3.18 -5.55
C ARG A 65 -10.39 1.70 -5.40
N PHE A 66 -10.68 1.15 -4.22
CA PHE A 66 -10.49 -0.27 -3.94
C PHE A 66 -11.63 -1.15 -4.42
N PHE A 67 -12.84 -0.60 -4.55
CA PHE A 67 -14.06 -1.32 -4.98
C PHE A 67 -15.02 -0.37 -5.69
N LYS A 68 -15.89 -0.93 -6.51
CA LYS A 68 -16.94 -0.21 -7.24
C LYS A 68 -18.08 0.22 -6.34
N ARG A 69 -18.83 1.22 -6.80
CA ARG A 69 -20.04 1.72 -6.16
C ARG A 69 -21.16 1.71 -7.19
N VAL A 70 -22.36 1.42 -6.72
CA VAL A 70 -23.58 1.48 -7.55
C VAL A 70 -24.20 2.88 -7.45
N GLY A 71 -23.90 3.62 -6.39
CA GLY A 71 -24.35 5.00 -6.19
C GLY A 71 -23.83 5.62 -4.88
N PRO A 72 -24.32 6.81 -4.51
CA PRO A 72 -23.97 7.44 -3.25
C PRO A 72 -24.40 6.56 -2.07
N GLY A 73 -23.41 6.13 -1.28
CA GLY A 73 -23.61 5.22 -0.13
C GLY A 73 -23.93 3.76 -0.48
N LEU A 74 -24.07 3.43 -1.78
CA LEU A 74 -24.39 2.09 -2.25
C LEU A 74 -23.16 1.43 -2.85
N PHE A 75 -22.75 0.32 -2.26
CA PHE A 75 -21.59 -0.46 -2.66
C PHE A 75 -22.02 -1.67 -3.49
N ASP A 76 -21.16 -2.05 -4.44
CA ASP A 76 -21.30 -3.33 -5.13
C ASP A 76 -20.71 -4.40 -4.20
N GLU A 77 -21.57 -5.16 -3.53
CA GLU A 77 -21.15 -6.16 -2.54
C GLU A 77 -20.36 -7.32 -3.15
N GLU A 78 -20.65 -7.66 -4.41
CA GLU A 78 -19.94 -8.71 -5.15
C GLU A 78 -18.52 -8.22 -5.48
N ASP A 79 -18.39 -7.04 -6.08
CA ASP A 79 -17.07 -6.45 -6.38
C ASP A 79 -16.27 -6.15 -5.10
N LEU A 80 -16.93 -5.75 -4.00
CA LEU A 80 -16.30 -5.58 -2.70
C LEU A 80 -15.70 -6.90 -2.18
N ARG A 81 -16.47 -8.00 -2.23
CA ARG A 81 -16.01 -9.31 -1.74
C ARG A 81 -14.84 -9.83 -2.57
N ASP A 82 -14.96 -9.77 -3.89
CA ASP A 82 -13.93 -10.27 -4.81
C ASP A 82 -12.62 -9.52 -4.61
N ARG A 83 -12.68 -8.18 -4.53
CA ARG A 83 -11.47 -7.37 -4.35
C ARG A 83 -10.90 -7.44 -2.94
N ALA A 84 -11.73 -7.63 -1.91
CA ALA A 84 -11.24 -7.88 -0.56
C ALA A 84 -10.47 -9.20 -0.49
N ALA A 85 -10.95 -10.25 -1.17
CA ALA A 85 -10.26 -11.53 -1.25
C ALA A 85 -8.90 -11.40 -1.96
N VAL A 86 -8.87 -10.78 -3.14
CA VAL A 86 -7.61 -10.55 -3.89
C VAL A 86 -6.67 -9.63 -3.11
N SER A 87 -7.17 -8.56 -2.50
CA SER A 87 -6.35 -7.66 -1.68
C SER A 87 -5.73 -8.39 -0.49
N THR A 88 -6.46 -9.30 0.15
CA THR A 88 -5.93 -10.11 1.25
C THR A 88 -4.81 -11.04 0.79
N ILE A 89 -5.01 -11.75 -0.34
CA ILE A 89 -3.99 -12.65 -0.91
C ILE A 89 -2.74 -11.87 -1.32
N SER A 90 -2.93 -10.74 -1.99
CA SER A 90 -1.87 -9.81 -2.37
C SER A 90 -1.10 -9.32 -1.14
N CYS A 91 -1.76 -8.95 -0.05
CA CYS A 91 -1.07 -8.52 1.16
C CYS A 91 -0.22 -9.62 1.82
N VAL A 92 -0.64 -10.88 1.72
CA VAL A 92 0.13 -12.02 2.21
C VAL A 92 1.38 -12.26 1.35
N ASP A 93 1.26 -12.25 0.03
CA ASP A 93 2.43 -12.41 -0.86
C ASP A 93 3.37 -11.20 -0.78
N LEU A 94 2.84 -9.99 -0.66
CA LEU A 94 3.59 -8.78 -0.32
C LEU A 94 4.44 -8.95 0.94
N PHE A 95 3.87 -9.51 2.01
CA PHE A 95 4.62 -9.80 3.23
C PHE A 95 5.78 -10.77 2.98
N LEU A 96 5.55 -11.83 2.19
CA LEU A 96 6.56 -12.82 1.86
C LEU A 96 7.67 -12.26 0.95
N ARG A 97 7.33 -11.29 0.10
CA ARG A 97 8.24 -10.75 -0.93
C ARG A 97 8.96 -9.49 -0.54
N THR A 98 8.52 -8.74 0.45
CA THR A 98 9.12 -7.43 0.80
C THR A 98 10.57 -7.63 1.25
N PRO A 99 11.58 -7.36 0.40
CA PRO A 99 12.95 -7.66 0.70
C PRO A 99 13.56 -6.44 1.40
N CYS A 100 13.17 -6.18 2.65
CA CYS A 100 13.96 -5.26 3.47
C CYS A 100 15.23 -6.02 3.90
N SER A 101 16.24 -6.05 3.03
CA SER A 101 17.59 -6.47 3.41
C SER A 101 18.36 -5.27 3.99
N ARG A 102 19.26 -5.50 4.95
CA ARG A 102 20.06 -4.45 5.62
C ARG A 102 20.80 -3.49 4.66
N ARG A 103 21.03 -3.85 3.39
CA ARG A 103 21.77 -3.04 2.40
C ARG A 103 20.94 -1.94 1.74
N SER A 104 19.63 -2.13 1.55
CA SER A 104 18.75 -1.14 0.90
C SER A 104 18.47 0.08 1.80
N PHE A 105 18.78 -0.03 3.09
CA PHE A 105 18.50 0.98 4.10
C PHE A 105 19.44 2.20 4.01
N LEU A 106 20.72 1.99 3.68
CA LEU A 106 21.69 3.09 3.58
C LEU A 106 21.36 4.07 2.44
N ALA A 107 20.74 3.57 1.36
CA ALA A 107 20.32 4.36 0.21
C ALA A 107 19.08 5.25 0.49
N CYS A 108 18.30 4.97 1.54
CA CYS A 108 17.09 5.72 1.85
C CYS A 108 17.33 6.92 2.78
N ARG A 109 18.52 7.04 3.39
CA ARG A 109 18.85 8.17 4.30
C ARG A 109 19.11 9.50 3.59
N THR A 110 19.37 9.48 2.28
CA THR A 110 19.77 10.67 1.50
C THR A 110 18.64 11.34 0.73
N GLU A 111 17.50 10.68 0.56
CA GLU A 111 16.31 11.26 -0.09
C GLU A 111 15.41 11.84 0.99
N ARG A 112 15.76 13.06 1.46
CA ARG A 112 14.83 13.91 2.21
C ARG A 112 13.53 13.96 1.42
N ILE A 113 12.45 13.57 2.07
CA ILE A 113 11.08 13.87 1.63
C ILE A 113 11.01 15.40 1.58
N SER A 114 11.05 15.95 0.37
CA SER A 114 10.89 17.36 0.02
C SER A 114 9.76 17.50 -0.97
#